data_AF-A0A2P6JNA8-F1
#
_entry.id   AF-A0A2P6JNA8-F1
#
_cell.length_a   1.000
_cell.length_b   1.000
_cell.length_c   1.000
_cell.angle_alpha   90.00
_cell.angle_beta   90.00
_cell.angle_gamma   90.00
#
_symmetry.space_group_name_H-M   'P 1'
#
loop_
_entity.id
_entity.type
_entity.pdbx_description
1 polymer ?
#
loop_
_entity_poly.entity_id
_entity_poly.type
_entity_poly.pdbx_seq_one_letter_code
_entity_poly.pdbx_strand_id
1 'polypeptide(L)'
;MLSIEEFERIGAAFNATNQPVILDYIAVVALSWMGAFLAAYLVQKAKNRANSEDFDRLKSELKENTRLVKEIESNFSENFWIRQQVWLKKQESYEVILGLLHDIEKYVYHQVTDFEEWQYINNRHPYFGFYAHEDVGNKKAWERDKQEYEEKKSNPETVAESEALKTRYDRALSEIFDHIDLKAIYLDDRVEAEMEKLKQSLSRTDAEEDWEDHFDRISLDTMRTIDEVRKISRAELKLDA
;
A
#
# COMPACT_ATOMS: atom_id res chain seq x y z
N MET A 1 -80.34 84.97 -55.33
CA MET A 1 -79.67 86.02 -54.53
C MET A 1 -79.17 85.32 -53.26
N LEU A 2 -77.95 84.78 -53.30
CA LEU A 2 -77.22 84.24 -52.15
C LEU A 2 -76.26 85.35 -51.70
N SER A 3 -76.17 85.62 -50.40
CA SER A 3 -75.45 86.78 -49.87
C SER A 3 -73.94 86.55 -49.83
N ILE A 4 -73.17 87.63 -49.99
CA ILE A 4 -71.69 87.63 -49.99
C ILE A 4 -71.11 87.06 -48.68
N GLU A 5 -71.89 87.04 -47.59
CA GLU A 5 -71.50 86.47 -46.29
C GLU A 5 -71.36 84.93 -46.30
N GLU A 6 -72.02 84.21 -47.21
CA GLU A 6 -71.91 82.75 -47.29
C GLU A 6 -70.59 82.29 -47.96
N PHE A 7 -70.01 83.10 -48.85
CA PHE A 7 -68.74 82.79 -49.49
C PHE A 7 -67.53 83.00 -48.55
N GLU A 8 -67.58 84.01 -47.68
CA GLU A 8 -66.51 84.24 -46.68
C GLU A 8 -66.49 83.16 -45.58
N ARG A 9 -67.67 82.62 -45.22
CA ARG A 9 -67.77 81.52 -44.25
C ARG A 9 -67.19 80.20 -44.77
N ILE A 10 -67.33 79.92 -46.07
CA ILE A 10 -66.75 78.73 -46.71
C ILE A 10 -65.23 78.87 -46.89
N GLY A 11 -64.74 80.08 -47.17
CA GLY A 11 -63.30 80.38 -47.22
C GLY A 11 -62.61 80.29 -45.85
N ALA A 12 -63.26 80.74 -44.78
CA ALA A 12 -62.72 80.66 -43.42
C ALA A 12 -62.73 79.22 -42.85
N ALA A 13 -63.69 78.38 -43.24
CA ALA A 13 -63.75 76.97 -42.84
C ALA A 13 -62.67 76.10 -43.51
N PHE A 14 -62.21 76.47 -44.72
CA PHE A 14 -61.16 75.74 -45.43
C PHE A 14 -59.74 76.06 -44.90
N ASN A 15 -59.52 77.26 -44.34
CA ASN A 15 -58.20 77.71 -43.92
C ASN A 15 -57.85 77.38 -42.45
N ALA A 16 -58.80 76.85 -41.67
CA ALA A 16 -58.58 76.47 -40.26
C ALA A 16 -58.20 75.00 -40.07
N THR A 17 -58.17 74.19 -41.13
CA THR A 17 -58.00 72.72 -41.04
C THR A 17 -56.85 72.18 -41.89
N ASN A 18 -55.74 72.90 -41.97
CA ASN A 18 -54.53 72.41 -42.63
C ASN A 18 -53.26 72.90 -41.93
N GLN A 19 -52.99 72.33 -40.74
CA GLN A 19 -51.60 72.23 -40.29
C GLN A 19 -50.91 71.13 -41.10
N PRO A 20 -49.62 71.27 -41.47
CA PRO A 20 -48.98 70.33 -42.38
C PRO A 20 -48.75 69.00 -41.68
N VAL A 21 -49.68 68.07 -41.89
CA VAL A 21 -49.67 66.68 -41.35
C VAL A 21 -48.33 65.97 -41.58
N ILE A 22 -47.56 66.39 -42.58
CA ILE A 22 -46.22 65.88 -42.93
C ILE A 22 -45.20 66.08 -41.78
N LEU A 23 -45.25 67.20 -41.05
CA LEU A 23 -44.29 67.50 -39.97
C LEU A 23 -44.50 66.56 -38.77
N ASP A 24 -45.76 66.25 -38.44
CA ASP A 24 -46.13 65.29 -37.40
C ASP A 24 -45.72 63.86 -37.78
N TYR A 25 -45.93 63.45 -39.04
CA TYR A 25 -45.46 62.16 -39.53
C TYR A 25 -43.94 62.02 -39.47
N ILE A 26 -43.19 63.06 -39.87
CA ILE A 26 -41.72 63.07 -39.77
C ILE A 26 -41.27 62.99 -38.31
N ALA A 27 -41.96 63.69 -37.39
CA ALA A 27 -41.67 63.63 -35.96
C ALA A 27 -41.93 62.22 -35.38
N VAL A 28 -43.04 61.57 -35.75
CA VAL A 28 -43.35 60.19 -35.30
C VAL A 28 -42.34 59.19 -35.86
N VAL A 29 -41.95 59.31 -37.14
CA VAL A 29 -40.93 58.45 -37.74
C VAL A 29 -39.57 58.66 -37.07
N ALA A 30 -39.17 59.91 -36.83
CA ALA A 30 -37.90 60.23 -36.15
C ALA A 30 -37.87 59.71 -34.71
N LEU A 31 -38.97 59.88 -33.95
CA LEU A 31 -39.11 59.32 -32.60
C LEU A 31 -39.10 57.80 -32.61
N SER A 32 -39.72 57.17 -33.61
CA SER A 32 -39.73 55.71 -33.76
C SER A 32 -38.35 55.16 -34.10
N TRP A 33 -37.61 55.82 -35.00
CA TRP A 33 -36.23 55.46 -35.33
C TRP A 33 -35.29 55.65 -34.14
N MET A 34 -35.43 56.74 -33.40
CA MET A 34 -34.63 56.99 -32.19
C MET A 34 -34.96 55.97 -31.08
N GLY A 35 -36.24 55.64 -30.90
CA GLY A 35 -36.68 54.59 -30.00
C GLY A 35 -36.14 53.22 -30.37
N ALA A 36 -36.18 52.86 -31.66
CA ALA A 36 -35.63 51.60 -32.17
C ALA A 36 -34.10 51.53 -32.00
N PHE A 37 -33.38 52.62 -32.27
CA PHE A 37 -31.92 52.68 -32.09
C PHE A 37 -31.51 52.56 -30.62
N LEU A 38 -32.19 53.26 -29.72
CA LEU A 38 -31.94 53.16 -28.28
C LEU A 38 -32.29 51.77 -27.73
N ALA A 39 -33.41 51.18 -28.17
CA ALA A 39 -33.77 49.82 -27.80
C ALA A 39 -32.72 48.81 -28.28
N ALA A 40 -32.25 48.91 -29.53
CA ALA A 40 -31.21 48.05 -30.06
C ALA A 40 -29.87 48.23 -29.30
N TYR A 41 -29.48 49.46 -28.99
CA TYR A 41 -28.27 49.75 -28.22
C TYR A 41 -28.33 49.21 -26.79
N LEU A 42 -29.47 49.38 -26.10
CA LEU A 42 -29.68 48.85 -24.76
C LEU A 42 -29.67 47.31 -24.75
N VAL A 43 -30.30 46.67 -25.73
CA VAL A 43 -30.28 45.20 -25.88
C VAL A 43 -28.86 44.71 -26.14
N GLN A 44 -28.09 45.38 -27.00
CA GLN A 44 -26.71 44.99 -27.29
C GLN A 44 -25.80 45.16 -26.06
N LYS A 45 -25.96 46.27 -25.32
CA LYS A 45 -25.22 46.51 -24.07
C LYS A 45 -25.59 45.54 -22.97
N ALA A 46 -26.87 45.19 -22.84
CA ALA A 46 -27.35 44.17 -21.92
C ALA A 46 -26.81 42.78 -22.27
N LYS A 47 -26.81 42.39 -23.55
CA LYS A 47 -26.20 41.14 -24.04
C LYS A 47 -24.70 41.07 -23.79
N ASN A 48 -23.96 42.15 -24.08
CA ASN A 48 -22.52 42.19 -23.86
C ASN A 48 -22.18 42.10 -22.36
N ARG A 49 -22.98 42.72 -21.50
CA ARG A 49 -22.82 42.64 -20.05
C ARG A 49 -23.17 41.26 -19.49
N ALA A 50 -24.27 40.66 -19.95
CA ALA A 50 -24.62 39.29 -19.59
C ALA A 50 -23.52 38.31 -20.02
N ASN A 51 -23.00 38.45 -21.24
CA ASN A 51 -21.89 37.62 -21.73
C ASN A 51 -20.60 37.83 -20.95
N SER A 52 -20.27 39.05 -20.52
CA SER A 52 -19.07 39.29 -19.70
C SER A 52 -19.21 38.71 -18.30
N GLU A 53 -20.39 38.87 -17.68
CA GLU A 53 -20.68 38.31 -16.35
C GLU A 53 -20.67 36.76 -16.40
N ASP A 54 -21.25 36.16 -17.44
CA ASP A 54 -21.18 34.71 -17.67
C ASP A 54 -19.75 34.23 -17.93
N PHE A 55 -18.94 34.97 -18.69
CA PHE A 55 -17.55 34.64 -18.96
C PHE A 55 -16.68 34.72 -17.70
N ASP A 56 -16.85 35.76 -16.88
CA ASP A 56 -16.14 35.90 -15.61
C ASP A 56 -16.55 34.82 -14.60
N ARG A 57 -17.85 34.46 -14.56
CA ARG A 57 -18.33 33.32 -13.77
C ARG A 57 -17.70 32.01 -14.24
N LEU A 58 -17.75 31.71 -15.54
CA LEU A 58 -17.14 30.50 -16.12
C LEU A 58 -15.64 30.42 -15.84
N LYS A 59 -14.93 31.55 -15.92
CA LYS A 59 -13.51 31.62 -15.59
C LYS A 59 -13.25 31.37 -14.10
N SER A 60 -14.11 31.88 -13.21
CA SER A 60 -14.04 31.62 -11.77
C SER A 60 -14.28 30.15 -11.47
N GLU A 61 -15.35 29.57 -12.02
CA GLU A 61 -15.70 28.14 -11.87
C GLU A 61 -14.56 27.25 -12.39
N LEU A 62 -13.98 27.56 -13.55
CA LEU A 62 -12.84 26.81 -14.09
C LEU A 62 -11.60 26.91 -13.19
N LYS A 63 -11.32 28.09 -12.63
CA LYS A 63 -10.20 28.32 -11.71
C LYS A 63 -10.39 27.56 -10.40
N GLU A 64 -11.58 27.59 -9.84
CA GLU A 64 -11.94 26.84 -8.63
C GLU A 64 -11.85 25.33 -8.87
N ASN A 65 -12.40 24.84 -9.98
CA ASN A 65 -12.34 23.42 -10.35
C ASN A 65 -10.90 22.96 -10.59
N THR A 66 -10.09 23.75 -11.31
CA THR A 66 -8.66 23.46 -11.50
C THR A 66 -7.89 23.43 -10.17
N ARG A 67 -8.19 24.36 -9.26
CA ARG A 67 -7.57 24.39 -7.93
C ARG A 67 -7.94 23.15 -7.13
N LEU A 68 -9.23 22.79 -7.12
CA LEU A 68 -9.74 21.61 -6.41
C LEU A 68 -9.14 20.32 -6.97
N VAL A 69 -9.06 20.16 -8.30
CA VAL A 69 -8.41 19.01 -8.93
C VAL A 69 -6.94 18.92 -8.55
N LYS A 70 -6.19 20.03 -8.64
CA LYS A 70 -4.76 20.05 -8.24
C LYS A 70 -4.56 19.73 -6.77
N GLU A 71 -5.44 20.21 -5.89
CA GLU A 71 -5.38 19.92 -4.47
C GLU A 71 -5.69 18.43 -4.19
N ILE A 72 -6.69 17.86 -4.86
CA ILE A 72 -6.99 16.42 -4.79
C ILE A 72 -5.82 15.61 -5.34
N GLU A 73 -5.25 15.98 -6.49
CA GLU A 73 -4.08 15.29 -7.06
C GLU A 73 -2.87 15.39 -6.15
N SER A 74 -2.58 16.56 -5.58
CA SER A 74 -1.48 16.75 -4.64
C SER A 74 -1.68 15.91 -3.38
N ASN A 75 -2.85 16.00 -2.74
CA ASN A 75 -3.18 15.21 -1.56
C ASN A 75 -3.17 13.71 -1.87
N PHE A 76 -3.66 13.30 -3.03
CA PHE A 76 -3.64 11.91 -3.47
C PHE A 76 -2.21 11.42 -3.69
N SER A 77 -1.38 12.23 -4.34
CA SER A 77 0.03 11.93 -4.62
C SER A 77 0.86 11.86 -3.35
N GLU A 78 0.67 12.80 -2.42
CA GLU A 78 1.32 12.81 -1.11
C GLU A 78 0.92 11.58 -0.29
N ASN A 79 -0.38 11.31 -0.18
CA ASN A 79 -0.87 10.13 0.53
C ASN A 79 -0.43 8.82 -0.12
N PHE A 80 -0.35 8.76 -1.45
CA PHE A 80 0.17 7.60 -2.18
C PHE A 80 1.67 7.41 -1.92
N TRP A 81 2.45 8.49 -1.96
CA TRP A 81 3.87 8.46 -1.67
C TRP A 81 4.15 8.02 -0.23
N ILE A 82 3.42 8.56 0.76
CA ILE A 82 3.53 8.14 2.17
C ILE A 82 3.19 6.64 2.31
N ARG A 83 2.11 6.17 1.67
CA ARG A 83 1.77 4.75 1.65
C ARG A 83 2.88 3.88 1.05
N GLN A 84 3.52 4.33 -0.03
CA GLN A 84 4.64 3.63 -0.63
C GLN A 84 5.85 3.57 0.33
N GLN A 85 6.15 4.67 1.03
CA GLN A 85 7.24 4.69 2.02
C GLN A 85 6.95 3.75 3.20
N VAL A 86 5.72 3.74 3.72
CA VAL A 86 5.31 2.82 4.77
C VAL A 86 5.42 1.38 4.29
N TRP A 87 4.94 1.09 3.08
CA TRP A 87 5.03 -0.26 2.49
C TRP A 87 6.49 -0.73 2.37
N LEU A 88 7.41 0.13 1.91
CA LEU A 88 8.84 -0.18 1.84
C LEU A 88 9.42 -0.47 3.23
N LYS A 89 9.07 0.32 4.24
CA LYS A 89 9.54 0.09 5.63
C LYS A 89 9.02 -1.22 6.22
N LYS A 90 7.80 -1.62 5.87
CA LYS A 90 7.25 -2.94 6.24
C LYS A 90 8.02 -4.06 5.54
N GLN A 91 8.22 -3.96 4.23
CA GLN A 91 8.99 -4.95 3.46
C GLN A 91 10.40 -5.13 4.04
N GLU A 92 11.15 -4.05 4.21
CA GLU A 92 12.50 -4.07 4.80
C GLU A 92 12.49 -4.75 6.19
N SER A 93 11.48 -4.46 7.00
CA SER A 93 11.38 -5.05 8.34
C SER A 93 11.13 -6.55 8.29
N TYR A 94 10.25 -7.02 7.40
CA TYR A 94 10.00 -8.45 7.21
C TYR A 94 11.18 -9.21 6.60
N GLU A 95 11.91 -8.61 5.66
CA GLU A 95 13.11 -9.22 5.08
C GLU A 95 14.17 -9.50 6.16
N VAL A 96 14.37 -8.56 7.07
CA VAL A 96 15.27 -8.74 8.22
C VAL A 96 14.78 -9.86 9.13
N ILE A 97 13.51 -9.84 9.55
CA ILE A 97 12.94 -10.87 10.45
C ILE A 97 13.07 -12.27 9.83
N LEU A 98 12.70 -12.42 8.56
CA LEU A 98 12.80 -13.70 7.85
C LEU A 98 14.26 -14.15 7.68
N GLY A 99 15.19 -13.22 7.45
CA GLY A 99 16.61 -13.52 7.40
C GLY A 99 17.14 -14.06 8.73
N LEU A 100 16.76 -13.44 9.85
CA LEU A 100 17.15 -13.87 11.19
C LEU A 100 16.51 -15.22 11.56
N LEU A 101 15.23 -15.42 11.24
CA LEU A 101 14.57 -16.72 11.42
C LEU A 101 15.24 -17.84 10.62
N HIS A 102 15.72 -17.55 9.42
CA HIS A 102 16.42 -18.54 8.61
C HIS A 102 17.82 -18.88 9.15
N ASP A 103 18.52 -17.91 9.76
CA ASP A 103 19.75 -18.20 10.50
C ASP A 103 19.47 -19.08 11.73
N ILE A 104 18.32 -18.89 12.40
CA ILE A 104 17.87 -19.75 13.49
C ILE A 104 17.59 -21.17 12.98
N GLU A 105 16.81 -21.30 11.91
CA GLU A 105 16.46 -22.57 11.25
C GLU A 105 17.70 -23.39 10.87
N LYS A 106 18.72 -22.75 10.27
CA LYS A 106 19.96 -23.45 9.88
C LYS A 106 20.65 -24.13 11.05
N TYR A 107 20.74 -23.44 12.19
CA TYR A 107 21.37 -24.01 13.37
C TYR A 107 20.52 -25.12 13.99
N VAL A 108 19.20 -24.92 14.09
CA VAL A 108 18.28 -25.95 14.58
C VAL A 108 18.38 -27.21 13.71
N TYR A 109 18.32 -27.07 12.38
CA TYR A 109 18.48 -28.17 11.44
C TYR A 109 19.82 -28.90 11.62
N HIS A 110 20.91 -28.14 11.80
CA HIS A 110 22.22 -28.72 12.07
C HIS A 110 22.23 -29.54 13.38
N GLN A 111 21.61 -29.04 14.45
CA GLN A 111 21.51 -29.79 15.71
C GLN A 111 20.68 -31.07 15.57
N VAL A 112 19.56 -31.03 14.85
CA VAL A 112 18.76 -32.22 14.55
C VAL A 112 19.59 -33.24 13.78
N THR A 113 20.28 -32.81 12.73
CA THR A 113 21.14 -33.68 11.91
C THR A 113 22.25 -34.32 12.77
N ASP A 114 22.92 -33.54 13.61
CA ASP A 114 23.98 -34.03 14.49
C ASP A 114 23.45 -35.07 15.49
N PHE A 115 22.24 -34.86 16.00
CA PHE A 115 21.57 -35.81 16.90
C PHE A 115 21.15 -37.09 16.18
N GLU A 116 20.60 -36.99 14.98
CA GLU A 116 20.24 -38.14 14.15
C GLU A 116 21.48 -39.00 13.81
N GLU A 117 22.60 -38.36 13.45
CA GLU A 117 23.88 -39.04 13.23
C GLU A 117 24.35 -39.75 14.51
N TRP A 118 24.25 -39.08 15.66
CA TRP A 118 24.60 -39.69 16.94
C TRP A 118 23.69 -40.88 17.29
N GLN A 119 22.36 -40.75 17.12
CA GLN A 119 21.39 -41.83 17.34
C GLN A 119 21.66 -43.01 16.43
N TYR A 120 21.97 -42.76 15.15
CA TYR A 120 22.33 -43.80 14.19
C TYR A 120 23.54 -44.62 14.66
N ILE A 121 24.59 -43.97 15.14
CA ILE A 121 25.81 -44.66 15.59
C ILE A 121 25.63 -45.38 16.93
N ASN A 122 24.88 -44.80 17.87
CA ASN A 122 24.87 -45.26 19.27
C ASN A 122 23.66 -46.12 19.63
N ASN A 123 22.48 -45.87 19.07
CA ASN A 123 21.23 -46.48 19.52
C ASN A 123 20.48 -47.25 18.42
N ARG A 124 20.52 -46.77 17.17
CA ARG A 124 19.67 -47.26 16.07
C ARG A 124 20.44 -47.89 14.90
N HIS A 125 21.70 -48.26 15.10
CA HIS A 125 22.51 -48.79 14.01
C HIS A 125 21.87 -50.08 13.43
N PRO A 126 21.63 -50.17 12.11
CA PRO A 126 20.90 -51.30 11.49
C PRO A 126 21.48 -52.69 11.82
N TYR A 127 22.78 -52.71 12.15
CA TYR A 127 23.56 -53.90 12.48
C TYR A 127 23.26 -54.52 13.85
N PHE A 128 22.61 -53.79 14.76
CA PHE A 128 22.33 -54.26 16.13
C PHE A 128 20.83 -54.43 16.45
N GLY A 129 19.92 -54.16 15.51
CA GLY A 129 18.49 -54.04 15.79
C GLY A 129 17.67 -55.34 15.86
N PHE A 130 18.06 -56.45 15.21
CA PHE A 130 17.11 -57.56 14.99
C PHE A 130 17.67 -59.00 14.95
N TYR A 131 18.97 -59.23 15.07
CA TYR A 131 19.53 -60.59 14.95
C TYR A 131 20.34 -60.99 16.20
N ALA A 132 20.00 -62.16 16.75
CA ALA A 132 20.62 -62.74 17.96
C ALA A 132 22.07 -63.23 17.77
N HIS A 133 22.66 -63.04 16.59
CA HIS A 133 24.04 -63.39 16.31
C HIS A 133 24.81 -62.15 15.87
N GLU A 134 25.82 -61.78 16.65
CA GLU A 134 26.87 -60.85 16.23
C GLU A 134 27.54 -61.41 14.96
N ASP A 135 27.16 -60.87 13.81
CA ASP A 135 27.90 -61.09 12.57
C ASP A 135 29.17 -60.22 12.58
N VAL A 136 30.33 -60.86 12.40
CA VAL A 136 31.64 -60.20 12.36
C VAL A 136 31.70 -59.15 11.24
N GLY A 137 30.99 -59.36 10.13
CA GLY A 137 30.88 -58.39 9.04
C GLY A 137 30.16 -57.10 9.46
N ASN A 138 29.01 -57.24 10.11
CA ASN A 138 28.20 -56.15 10.63
C ASN A 138 28.94 -55.33 11.70
N LYS A 139 29.65 -56.01 12.61
CA LYS A 139 30.47 -55.33 13.62
C LYS A 139 31.58 -54.48 12.99
N LYS A 140 32.29 -55.02 12.00
CA LYS A 140 33.35 -54.30 11.30
C LYS A 140 32.81 -53.09 10.51
N ALA A 141 31.63 -53.23 9.91
CA ALA A 141 30.97 -52.13 9.22
C ALA A 141 30.57 -51.02 10.20
N TRP A 142 29.99 -51.36 11.35
CA TRP A 142 29.70 -50.39 12.42
C TRP A 142 30.96 -49.70 12.94
N GLU A 143 32.05 -50.44 13.20
CA GLU A 143 33.31 -49.87 13.68
C GLU A 143 33.87 -48.84 12.69
N ARG A 144 33.75 -49.11 11.38
CA ARG A 144 34.10 -48.15 10.33
C ARG A 144 33.19 -46.93 10.36
N ASP A 145 31.88 -47.11 10.36
CA ASP A 145 30.92 -46.00 10.34
C ASP A 145 31.09 -45.11 11.60
N LYS A 146 31.40 -45.72 12.76
CA LYS A 146 31.75 -45.02 13.99
C LYS A 146 33.07 -44.25 13.86
N GLN A 147 34.10 -44.84 13.25
CA GLN A 147 35.37 -44.16 13.01
C GLN A 147 35.18 -42.94 12.09
N GLU A 148 34.42 -43.10 11.00
CA GLU A 148 34.09 -42.00 10.08
C GLU A 148 33.35 -40.86 10.80
N TYR A 149 32.40 -41.19 11.69
CA TYR A 149 31.71 -40.21 12.53
C TYR A 149 32.68 -39.43 13.46
N GLU A 150 33.57 -40.13 14.16
CA GLU A 150 34.55 -39.49 15.06
C GLU A 150 35.57 -38.64 14.29
N GLU A 151 36.01 -39.08 13.10
CA GLU A 151 36.89 -38.31 12.22
C GLU A 151 36.20 -37.04 11.72
N LYS A 152 34.94 -37.13 11.29
CA LYS A 152 34.13 -35.95 10.90
C LYS A 152 33.96 -34.98 12.07
N LYS A 153 33.60 -35.48 13.25
CA LYS A 153 33.35 -34.66 14.45
C LYS A 153 34.61 -33.98 15.00
N SER A 154 35.77 -34.58 14.80
CA SER A 154 37.07 -34.02 15.21
C SER A 154 37.75 -33.19 14.12
N ASN A 155 37.22 -33.18 12.90
CA ASN A 155 37.73 -32.34 11.82
C ASN A 155 37.62 -30.85 12.19
N PRO A 156 38.74 -30.10 12.21
CA PRO A 156 38.74 -28.67 12.51
C PRO A 156 37.78 -27.85 11.64
N GLU A 157 37.58 -28.22 10.37
CA GLU A 157 36.66 -27.52 9.47
C GLU A 157 35.20 -27.70 9.91
N THR A 158 34.80 -28.92 10.26
CA THR A 158 33.46 -29.24 10.73
C THR A 158 33.17 -28.55 12.07
N VAL A 159 34.13 -28.58 13.01
CA VAL A 159 33.99 -27.87 14.30
C VAL A 159 33.82 -26.38 14.07
N ALA A 160 34.63 -25.77 13.20
CA ALA A 160 34.54 -24.34 12.90
C ALA A 160 33.20 -23.97 12.23
N GLU A 161 32.66 -24.84 11.38
CA GLU A 161 31.35 -24.65 10.76
C GLU A 161 30.23 -24.65 11.81
N SER A 162 30.21 -25.66 12.71
CA SER A 162 29.24 -25.75 13.81
C SER A 162 29.30 -24.54 14.74
N GLU A 163 30.51 -24.08 15.09
CA GLU A 163 30.72 -22.88 15.91
C GLU A 163 30.22 -21.61 15.20
N ALA A 164 30.46 -21.50 13.90
CA ALA A 164 29.99 -20.37 13.10
C ALA A 164 28.46 -20.34 12.96
N LEU A 165 27.82 -21.51 12.86
CA LEU A 165 26.36 -21.62 12.88
C LEU A 165 25.78 -21.23 14.23
N LYS A 166 26.36 -21.74 15.32
CA LYS A 166 25.94 -21.36 16.68
C LYS A 166 26.07 -19.86 16.92
N THR A 167 27.20 -19.27 16.54
CA THR A 167 27.42 -17.82 16.67
C THR A 167 26.38 -17.01 15.90
N ARG A 168 26.01 -17.47 14.69
CA ARG A 168 24.96 -16.82 13.89
C ARG A 168 23.58 -16.95 14.54
N TYR A 169 23.26 -18.12 15.09
CA TYR A 169 22.03 -18.37 15.83
C TYR A 169 21.91 -17.48 17.08
N ASP A 170 22.93 -17.43 17.93
CA ASP A 170 22.92 -16.64 19.16
C ASP A 170 22.72 -15.15 18.85
N ARG A 171 23.41 -14.67 17.80
CA ARG A 171 23.24 -13.32 17.28
C ARG A 171 21.83 -13.09 16.73
N ALA A 172 21.30 -14.01 15.93
CA ALA A 172 19.98 -13.88 15.31
C ALA A 172 18.86 -13.85 16.34
N LEU A 173 18.95 -14.67 17.39
CA LEU A 173 18.03 -14.65 18.51
C LEU A 173 18.03 -13.33 19.27
N SER A 174 19.19 -12.70 19.46
CA SER A 174 19.24 -11.38 20.10
C SER A 174 18.67 -10.30 19.17
N GLU A 175 19.11 -10.29 17.91
CA GLU A 175 18.77 -9.25 16.93
C GLU A 175 17.27 -9.25 16.57
N ILE A 176 16.59 -10.39 16.60
CA ILE A 176 15.19 -10.48 16.16
C ILE A 176 14.24 -9.75 17.12
N PHE A 177 14.44 -9.87 18.43
CA PHE A 177 13.60 -9.17 19.41
C PHE A 177 13.89 -7.67 19.41
N ASP A 178 15.16 -7.29 19.36
CA ASP A 178 15.56 -5.88 19.24
C ASP A 178 14.92 -5.23 18.00
N HIS A 179 14.92 -5.94 16.87
CA HIS A 179 14.34 -5.43 15.64
C HIS A 179 12.81 -5.33 15.69
N ILE A 180 12.13 -6.31 16.30
CA ILE A 180 10.67 -6.25 16.50
C ILE A 180 10.29 -5.06 17.37
N ASP A 181 10.98 -4.86 18.49
CA ASP A 181 10.73 -3.74 19.39
C ASP A 181 10.95 -2.39 18.69
N LEU A 182 12.05 -2.26 17.93
CA LEU A 182 12.37 -1.04 17.19
C LEU A 182 11.42 -0.76 16.03
N LYS A 183 10.80 -1.80 15.46
CA LYS A 183 9.94 -1.71 14.28
C LYS A 183 8.46 -1.95 14.58
N ALA A 184 8.06 -2.04 15.84
CA ALA A 184 6.69 -2.29 16.28
C ALA A 184 5.67 -1.32 15.65
N ILE A 185 6.04 -0.06 15.39
CA ILE A 185 5.16 0.93 14.73
C ILE A 185 4.75 0.50 13.30
N TYR A 186 5.58 -0.29 12.63
CA TYR A 186 5.37 -0.72 11.24
C TYR A 186 4.95 -2.17 11.12
N LEU A 187 5.27 -3.01 12.11
CA LEU A 187 4.98 -4.44 12.09
C LEU A 187 3.56 -4.73 12.56
N ASP A 188 3.03 -5.86 12.10
CA ASP A 188 1.77 -6.40 12.59
C ASP A 188 1.97 -7.05 13.97
N ASP A 189 1.12 -6.73 14.94
CA ASP A 189 1.19 -7.26 16.32
C ASP A 189 1.22 -8.79 16.38
N ARG A 190 0.69 -9.48 15.35
CA ARG A 190 0.74 -10.94 15.25
C ARG A 190 2.17 -11.47 15.12
N VAL A 191 3.10 -10.69 14.56
CA VAL A 191 4.51 -11.07 14.41
C VAL A 191 5.18 -11.20 15.77
N GLU A 192 4.93 -10.24 16.67
CA GLU A 192 5.44 -10.27 18.05
C GLU A 192 4.89 -11.49 18.80
N ALA A 193 3.60 -11.77 18.65
CA ALA A 193 2.97 -12.94 19.25
C ALA A 193 3.58 -14.27 18.75
N GLU A 194 3.88 -14.40 17.46
CA GLU A 194 4.55 -15.59 16.93
C GLU A 194 6.00 -15.70 17.42
N MET A 195 6.73 -14.58 17.53
CA MET A 195 8.11 -14.61 18.04
C MET A 195 8.18 -14.97 19.52
N GLU A 196 7.27 -14.48 20.34
CA GLU A 196 7.22 -14.84 21.76
C GLU A 196 6.89 -16.32 21.95
N LYS A 197 6.03 -16.92 21.10
CA LYS A 197 5.82 -18.38 21.11
C LYS A 197 7.11 -19.13 20.76
N LEU A 198 7.83 -18.69 19.72
CA LEU A 198 9.10 -19.31 19.33
C LEU A 198 10.13 -19.21 20.47
N LYS A 199 10.27 -18.02 21.08
CA LYS A 199 11.15 -17.78 22.23
C LYS A 199 10.89 -18.75 23.36
N GLN A 200 9.62 -18.91 23.74
CA GLN A 200 9.20 -19.79 24.82
C GLN A 200 9.50 -21.25 24.48
N SER A 201 9.28 -21.66 23.23
CA SER A 201 9.59 -23.02 22.76
C SER A 201 11.10 -23.30 22.81
N LEU A 202 11.92 -22.39 22.27
CA LEU A 202 13.38 -22.52 22.25
C LEU A 202 14.00 -22.45 23.64
N SER A 203 13.38 -21.73 24.58
CA SER A 203 13.86 -21.61 25.96
C SER A 203 13.44 -22.78 26.85
N ARG A 204 12.47 -23.60 26.41
CA ARG A 204 11.97 -24.72 27.20
C ARG A 204 13.01 -25.84 27.22
N THR A 205 13.60 -26.07 28.38
CA THR A 205 14.35 -27.29 28.70
C THR A 205 13.50 -28.10 29.67
N ASP A 206 12.73 -29.04 29.15
CA ASP A 206 11.92 -29.92 29.98
C ASP A 206 12.78 -31.09 30.46
N ALA A 207 12.84 -31.31 31.77
CA ALA A 207 13.67 -32.36 32.37
C ALA A 207 13.17 -33.77 32.05
N GLU A 208 11.92 -33.91 31.58
CA GLU A 208 11.30 -35.19 31.23
C GLU A 208 11.19 -35.41 29.70
N GLU A 209 11.60 -34.44 28.89
CA GLU A 209 11.57 -34.55 27.42
C GLU A 209 12.79 -35.33 26.91
N ASP A 210 12.54 -36.35 26.08
CA ASP A 210 13.61 -37.03 25.36
C ASP A 210 14.19 -36.11 24.28
N TRP A 211 15.46 -36.29 23.95
CA TRP A 211 16.17 -35.49 22.95
C TRP A 211 15.50 -35.55 21.58
N GLU A 212 14.92 -36.69 21.18
CA GLU A 212 14.17 -36.81 19.92
C GLU A 212 12.96 -35.85 19.91
N ASP A 213 12.13 -35.89 20.95
CA ASP A 213 10.97 -34.99 21.11
C ASP A 213 11.40 -33.52 21.17
N HIS A 214 12.53 -33.23 21.84
CA HIS A 214 13.10 -31.88 21.91
C HIS A 214 13.44 -31.33 20.53
N PHE A 215 14.21 -32.10 19.74
CA PHE A 215 14.68 -31.69 18.42
C PHE A 215 13.54 -31.57 17.42
N ASP A 216 12.57 -32.49 17.46
CA ASP A 216 11.36 -32.43 16.65
C ASP A 216 10.55 -31.17 16.97
N ARG A 217 10.36 -30.85 18.26
CA ARG A 217 9.62 -29.66 18.67
C ARG A 217 10.29 -28.38 18.17
N ILE A 218 11.58 -28.18 18.46
CA ILE A 218 12.25 -26.91 18.10
C ILE A 218 12.29 -26.74 16.58
N SER A 219 12.50 -27.82 15.82
CA SER A 219 12.49 -27.81 14.36
C SER A 219 11.11 -27.41 13.83
N LEU A 220 10.06 -28.10 14.31
CA LEU A 220 8.68 -27.83 13.91
C LEU A 220 8.23 -26.41 14.27
N ASP A 221 8.54 -25.95 15.47
CA ASP A 221 8.15 -24.62 15.94
C ASP A 221 8.88 -23.52 15.19
N THR A 222 10.17 -23.68 14.86
CA THR A 222 10.91 -22.75 13.99
C THR A 222 10.30 -22.70 12.59
N MET A 223 10.05 -23.85 11.96
CA MET A 223 9.43 -23.91 10.63
C MET A 223 8.03 -23.29 10.59
N ARG A 224 7.19 -23.61 11.59
CA ARG A 224 5.85 -23.04 11.74
C ARG A 224 5.92 -21.52 11.86
N THR A 225 6.85 -21.02 12.68
CA THR A 225 7.02 -19.59 12.90
C THR A 225 7.42 -18.86 11.61
N ILE A 226 8.34 -19.43 10.83
CA ILE A 226 8.71 -18.89 9.51
C ILE A 226 7.51 -18.82 8.57
N ASP A 227 6.69 -19.89 8.52
CA ASP A 227 5.52 -19.94 7.65
C ASP A 227 4.45 -18.92 8.06
N GLU A 228 4.17 -18.78 9.36
CA GLU A 228 3.21 -17.80 9.86
C GLU A 228 3.67 -16.36 9.63
N VAL A 229 4.94 -16.03 9.90
CA VAL A 229 5.49 -14.69 9.58
C VAL A 229 5.42 -14.42 8.08
N ARG A 230 5.66 -15.43 7.23
CA ARG A 230 5.53 -15.29 5.78
C ARG A 230 4.07 -15.04 5.34
N LYS A 231 3.10 -15.71 5.97
CA LYS A 231 1.67 -15.45 5.70
C LYS A 231 1.27 -14.05 6.12
N ILE A 232 1.69 -13.62 7.31
CA ILE A 232 1.43 -12.27 7.82
C ILE A 232 2.02 -11.21 6.87
N SER A 233 3.29 -11.38 6.46
CA SER A 233 3.96 -10.43 5.59
C SER A 233 3.30 -10.33 4.21
N ARG A 234 2.91 -11.47 3.60
CA ARG A 234 2.20 -11.47 2.31
C ARG A 234 0.84 -10.78 2.39
N ALA A 235 0.09 -11.03 3.46
CA ALA A 235 -1.20 -10.40 3.69
C ALA A 235 -1.05 -8.87 3.88
N GLU A 236 -0.10 -8.43 4.69
CA GLU A 236 0.10 -7.01 4.99
C GLU A 236 0.66 -6.23 3.78
N LEU A 237 1.58 -6.84 3.04
CA LEU A 237 2.15 -6.26 1.83
C LEU A 237 1.24 -6.39 0.60
N LYS A 238 0.08 -7.05 0.74
CA LYS A 238 -0.91 -7.29 -0.33
C LYS A 238 -0.31 -7.97 -1.55
N LEU A 239 0.53 -8.98 -1.32
CA LEU A 239 1.19 -9.75 -2.37
C LEU A 239 0.31 -10.86 -2.96
N ASP A 240 -0.79 -11.20 -2.29
CA ASP A 240 -1.74 -12.28 -2.68
C ASP A 240 -2.95 -11.73 -3.48
N ALA A 241 -2.70 -10.85 -4.45
CA ALA A 241 -3.74 -10.32 -5.34
C ALA A 241 -4.24 -11.35 -6.36
#